data_AF-A0A1V3C6P8-F1
#
_entry.id   AF-A0A1V3C6P8-F1
#
_cell.length_a   1.000
_cell.length_b   1.000
_cell.length_c   1.000
_cell.angle_alpha   90.00
_cell.angle_beta   90.00
_cell.angle_gamma   90.00
#
_symmetry.space_group_name_H-M   'P 1'
#
loop_
_entity.id
_entity.type
_entity.pdbx_description
1 polymer ?
#
loop_
_entity_poly.entity_id
_entity_poly.type
_entity_poly.pdbx_seq_one_letter_code
_entity_poly.pdbx_strand_id
1 'polypeptide(L)'
;MRHSARSPSPEDITRSARQGNTELTRALSAYLGTELTPREFMLADGTRVGVDGADGDRPTVLAQFSPLHGPLKSAQRNKVIADAFKLVWLRDRHFPDARALLVLGEPLAKLFGRGAWLPAAFAAHGITVVVADDQHRIRALDIST
;
A
#
# COMPACT_ATOMS: atom_id res chain seq x y z
N MET A 1 39.91 12.99 4.07
CA MET A 1 38.85 13.26 3.08
C MET A 1 37.55 12.64 3.56
N ARG A 2 36.60 13.44 4.07
CA ARG A 2 35.25 12.96 4.37
C ARG A 2 34.42 13.15 3.11
N HIS A 3 34.06 12.06 2.42
CA HIS A 3 33.04 12.12 1.37
C HIS A 3 31.70 12.42 2.05
N SER A 4 31.29 13.69 2.04
CA SER A 4 29.95 14.08 2.44
C SER A 4 28.99 13.60 1.35
N ALA A 5 28.29 12.50 1.59
CA ALA A 5 27.24 12.04 0.71
C ALA A 5 26.16 13.13 0.66
N ARG A 6 25.93 13.69 -0.53
CA ARG A 6 24.92 14.73 -0.75
C ARG A 6 23.54 14.14 -0.42
N SER A 7 22.81 14.77 0.49
CA SER A 7 21.42 14.39 0.77
C SER A 7 20.59 14.48 -0.53
N PRO A 8 19.74 13.48 -0.82
CA PRO A 8 18.96 13.46 -2.06
C PRO A 8 17.99 14.63 -2.14
N SER A 9 17.78 15.16 -3.35
CA SER A 9 16.81 16.22 -3.64
C SER A 9 15.37 15.71 -3.45
N PRO A 10 14.38 16.57 -3.14
CA PRO A 10 12.96 16.19 -3.17
C PRO A 10 12.52 15.52 -4.47
N GLU A 11 13.11 15.91 -5.60
CA GLU A 11 12.88 15.30 -6.91
C GLU A 11 13.42 13.87 -7.00
N ASP A 12 14.61 13.61 -6.42
CA ASP A 12 15.21 12.29 -6.36
C ASP A 12 14.39 11.35 -5.46
N ILE A 13 13.89 11.86 -4.34
CA ILE A 13 12.99 11.14 -3.42
C ILE A 13 11.69 10.78 -4.15
N THR A 14 11.09 11.73 -4.86
CA THR A 14 9.84 11.53 -5.60
C THR A 14 10.03 10.53 -6.75
N ARG A 15 11.14 10.64 -7.50
CA ARG A 15 11.48 9.71 -8.58
C ARG A 15 11.73 8.30 -8.05
N SER A 16 12.50 8.18 -6.97
CA SER A 16 12.78 6.89 -6.32
C SER A 16 11.51 6.25 -5.76
N ALA A 17 10.62 7.04 -5.14
CA ALA A 17 9.32 6.56 -4.68
C ALA A 17 8.43 6.10 -5.85
N ARG A 18 8.38 6.86 -6.96
CA ARG A 18 7.65 6.46 -8.18
C ARG A 18 8.21 5.18 -8.78
N GLN A 19 9.52 5.05 -8.88
CA GLN A 19 10.16 3.86 -9.43
C GLN A 19 9.97 2.62 -8.54
N GLY A 20 10.08 2.79 -7.21
CA GLY A 20 9.75 1.74 -6.25
C GLY A 20 8.29 1.30 -6.33
N ASN A 21 7.37 2.25 -6.52
CA ASN A 21 5.96 1.94 -6.72
C ASN A 21 5.74 1.16 -8.03
N THR A 22 6.41 1.51 -9.13
CA THR A 22 6.28 0.76 -10.40
C THR A 22 6.67 -0.71 -10.27
N GLU A 23 7.79 -1.03 -9.62
CA GLU A 23 8.22 -2.42 -9.43
C GLU A 23 7.29 -3.18 -8.47
N LEU A 24 6.80 -2.52 -7.41
CA LEU A 24 5.78 -3.09 -6.53
C LEU A 24 4.45 -3.35 -7.25
N THR A 25 4.01 -2.44 -8.13
CA THR A 25 2.82 -2.63 -8.96
C THR A 25 2.99 -3.87 -9.84
N ARG A 26 4.14 -4.02 -10.50
CA ARG A 26 4.44 -5.18 -11.35
C ARG A 26 4.44 -6.48 -10.53
N ALA A 27 5.12 -6.49 -9.38
CA ALA A 27 5.22 -7.66 -8.53
C ALA A 27 3.84 -8.08 -7.97
N LEU A 28 3.03 -7.12 -7.52
CA LEU A 28 1.68 -7.39 -7.06
C LEU A 28 0.78 -7.89 -8.21
N SER A 29 0.91 -7.31 -9.40
CA SER A 29 0.15 -7.74 -10.58
C SER A 29 0.47 -9.21 -10.93
N ALA A 30 1.75 -9.57 -10.93
CA ALA A 30 2.19 -10.94 -11.16
C ALA A 30 1.69 -11.91 -10.08
N TYR A 31 1.72 -11.49 -8.81
CA TYR A 31 1.20 -12.28 -7.68
C TYR A 31 -0.31 -12.53 -7.80
N LEU A 32 -1.08 -11.54 -8.26
CA LEU A 32 -2.54 -11.64 -8.40
C LEU A 32 -2.98 -12.27 -9.74
N GLY A 33 -2.09 -12.36 -10.73
CA GLY A 33 -2.45 -12.72 -12.10
C GLY A 33 -3.36 -11.70 -12.78
N THR A 34 -3.33 -10.44 -12.33
CA THR A 34 -4.18 -9.34 -12.83
C THR A 34 -3.33 -8.08 -12.98
N GLU A 35 -3.45 -7.39 -14.11
CA GLU A 35 -2.71 -6.15 -14.32
C GLU A 35 -3.25 -5.03 -13.42
N LEU A 36 -2.37 -4.41 -12.65
CA LEU A 36 -2.67 -3.23 -11.86
C LEU A 36 -1.94 -2.01 -12.42
N THR A 37 -2.61 -0.86 -12.38
CA THR A 37 -2.02 0.44 -12.75
C THR A 37 -2.33 1.47 -11.67
N PRO A 38 -1.43 2.43 -11.39
CA PRO A 38 -1.77 3.58 -10.55
C PRO A 38 -2.97 4.31 -11.15
N ARG A 39 -3.94 4.68 -10.30
CA ARG A 39 -5.20 5.25 -10.77
C ARG A 39 -5.66 6.39 -9.88
N GLU A 40 -6.20 7.41 -10.50
CA GLU A 40 -6.95 8.46 -9.81
C GLU A 40 -8.42 8.38 -10.24
N PHE A 41 -9.31 8.30 -9.27
CA PHE A 41 -10.74 8.32 -9.50
C PHE A 41 -11.28 9.74 -9.27
N MET A 42 -12.10 10.20 -10.22
CA MET A 42 -12.97 11.36 -10.03
C MET A 42 -14.35 10.85 -9.63
N LEU A 43 -14.75 11.14 -8.40
CA LEU A 43 -16.04 10.70 -7.85
C LEU A 43 -17.16 11.65 -8.27
N ALA A 44 -18.40 11.21 -8.14
CA ALA A 44 -19.57 11.97 -8.60
C ALA A 44 -19.76 13.32 -7.89
N ASP A 45 -19.23 13.46 -6.66
CA ASP A 45 -19.23 14.70 -5.88
C ASP A 45 -18.04 15.63 -6.20
N GLY A 46 -17.20 15.27 -7.18
CA GLY A 46 -15.99 15.99 -7.55
C GLY A 46 -14.76 15.66 -6.70
N THR A 47 -14.88 14.75 -5.72
CA THR A 47 -13.74 14.29 -4.92
C THR A 47 -12.76 13.52 -5.81
N ARG A 48 -11.46 13.84 -5.68
CA ARG A 48 -10.36 13.11 -6.33
C ARG A 48 -9.68 12.19 -5.34
N VAL A 49 -9.48 10.93 -5.72
CA VAL A 49 -8.80 9.94 -4.88
C VAL A 49 -7.86 9.07 -5.70
N GLY A 50 -6.57 9.11 -5.35
CA GLY A 50 -5.54 8.27 -5.96
C GLY A 50 -5.33 6.97 -5.20
N VAL A 51 -5.12 5.89 -5.96
CA VAL A 51 -4.61 4.60 -5.47
C VAL A 51 -3.33 4.20 -6.22
N ASP A 52 -2.44 3.49 -5.54
CA ASP A 52 -1.17 3.02 -6.11
C ASP A 52 -1.36 1.85 -7.10
N GLY A 53 -2.48 1.14 -7.02
CA GLY A 53 -2.86 0.11 -7.99
C GLY A 53 -4.36 -0.16 -8.08
N ALA A 54 -4.86 -0.28 -9.30
CA ALA A 54 -6.21 -0.74 -9.63
C ALA A 54 -6.23 -1.48 -10.96
N ASP A 55 -7.15 -2.43 -11.13
CA ASP A 55 -7.34 -3.28 -12.32
C ASP A 55 -8.28 -2.66 -13.38
N GLY A 56 -8.78 -1.44 -13.16
CA GLY A 56 -9.65 -0.75 -14.11
C GLY A 56 -10.40 0.44 -13.52
N ASP A 57 -11.31 1.02 -14.31
CA ASP A 57 -12.16 2.14 -13.88
C ASP A 57 -13.33 1.67 -12.99
N ARG A 58 -13.70 0.39 -13.12
CA ARG A 58 -14.59 -0.33 -12.22
C ARG A 58 -13.79 -1.44 -11.56
N PRO A 59 -12.91 -1.09 -10.61
CA PRO A 59 -11.92 -2.01 -10.09
C PRO A 59 -12.57 -3.14 -9.29
N THR A 60 -12.00 -4.34 -9.41
CA THR A 60 -12.20 -5.45 -8.48
C THR A 60 -11.05 -5.54 -7.46
N VAL A 61 -9.97 -4.78 -7.67
CA VAL A 61 -8.81 -4.68 -6.78
C VAL A 61 -8.44 -3.21 -6.60
N LEU A 62 -8.28 -2.78 -5.34
CA LEU A 62 -7.73 -1.48 -4.96
C LEU A 62 -6.52 -1.70 -4.06
N ALA A 63 -5.37 -1.12 -4.41
CA ALA A 63 -4.13 -1.29 -3.67
C ALA A 63 -3.50 0.04 -3.24
N GLN A 64 -3.00 0.08 -2.00
CA GLN A 64 -2.13 1.14 -1.49
C GLN A 64 -0.78 0.58 -1.10
N PHE A 65 0.28 1.31 -1.40
CA PHE A 65 1.65 0.91 -1.10
C PHE A 65 2.23 1.76 0.03
N SER A 66 2.62 1.08 1.09
CA SER A 66 3.42 1.61 2.18
C SER A 66 4.77 0.91 2.19
N PRO A 67 5.65 1.15 1.20
CA PRO A 67 7.02 0.67 1.26
C PRO A 67 7.74 1.35 2.42
N LEU A 68 8.60 0.61 3.10
CA LEU A 68 9.45 1.15 4.14
C LEU A 68 10.86 0.63 3.98
N HIS A 69 11.78 1.54 3.69
CA HIS A 69 13.21 1.29 3.78
C HIS A 69 13.74 1.86 5.11
N GLY A 70 14.44 1.03 5.88
CA GLY A 70 15.03 1.43 7.15
C GLY A 70 14.07 1.30 8.36
N PRO A 71 14.38 1.99 9.48
CA PRO A 71 13.72 1.73 10.75
C PRO A 71 12.28 2.23 10.79
N LEU A 72 11.42 1.44 11.46
CA LEU A 72 10.03 1.77 11.72
C LEU A 72 9.90 2.98 12.65
N LYS A 73 9.14 3.99 12.22
CA LYS A 73 8.81 5.19 13.00
C LYS A 73 7.30 5.31 13.19
N SER A 74 6.86 6.04 14.23
CA SER A 74 5.44 6.27 14.52
C SER A 74 4.66 6.86 13.33
N ALA A 75 5.28 7.76 12.56
CA ALA A 75 4.70 8.33 11.35
C ALA A 75 4.32 7.26 10.30
N GLN A 76 5.06 6.16 10.21
CA GLN A 76 4.78 5.10 9.26
C GLN A 76 3.56 4.26 9.66
N ARG A 77 3.39 4.00 10.97
CA ARG A 77 2.16 3.38 11.48
C ARG A 77 0.94 4.25 11.15
N ASN A 78 1.04 5.56 11.36
CA ASN A 78 -0.06 6.47 11.07
C ASN A 78 -0.38 6.52 9.57
N LYS A 79 0.65 6.45 8.70
CA LYS A 79 0.45 6.31 7.25
C LYS A 79 -0.29 5.03 6.89
N VAL A 80 0.14 3.88 7.42
CA VAL A 80 -0.53 2.58 7.23
C VAL A 80 -2.02 2.63 7.58
N ILE A 81 -2.35 3.27 8.71
CA ILE A 81 -3.75 3.44 9.14
C ILE A 81 -4.52 4.37 8.20
N ALA A 82 -3.91 5.49 7.77
CA ALA A 82 -4.55 6.43 6.85
C ALA A 82 -4.80 5.81 5.46
N ASP A 83 -3.83 5.05 4.93
CA ASP A 83 -3.97 4.33 3.67
C ASP A 83 -5.07 3.27 3.73
N ALA A 84 -5.13 2.51 4.83
CA ALA A 84 -6.19 1.54 5.09
C ALA A 84 -7.58 2.20 5.17
N PHE A 85 -7.69 3.30 5.92
CA PHE A 85 -8.95 4.06 6.02
C PHE A 85 -9.41 4.58 4.66
N LYS A 86 -8.49 5.13 3.85
CA LYS A 86 -8.78 5.59 2.48
C LYS A 86 -9.31 4.46 1.61
N LEU A 87 -8.65 3.29 1.63
CA LEU A 87 -9.07 2.13 0.84
C LEU A 87 -10.46 1.62 1.23
N VAL A 88 -10.71 1.48 2.54
CA VAL A 88 -12.02 1.02 3.06
C VAL A 88 -13.12 1.98 2.66
N TRP A 89 -12.92 3.29 2.88
CA TRP A 89 -13.90 4.29 2.49
C TRP A 89 -14.19 4.25 0.98
N LEU A 90 -13.14 4.18 0.15
CA LEU A 90 -13.29 4.14 -1.30
C LEU A 90 -14.05 2.90 -1.77
N ARG A 91 -13.68 1.71 -1.26
CA ARG A 91 -14.37 0.46 -1.53
C ARG A 91 -15.83 0.55 -1.10
N ASP A 92 -16.09 0.83 0.17
CA ASP A 92 -17.43 0.73 0.74
C ASP A 92 -18.43 1.71 0.11
N ARG A 93 -17.95 2.87 -0.38
CA ARG A 93 -18.82 3.91 -0.96
C ARG A 93 -18.94 3.86 -2.47
N HIS A 94 -17.94 3.34 -3.18
CA HIS A 94 -17.89 3.47 -4.63
C HIS A 94 -17.63 2.16 -5.37
N PHE A 95 -16.98 1.19 -4.72
CA PHE A 95 -16.60 -0.09 -5.34
C PHE A 95 -16.80 -1.25 -4.34
N PRO A 96 -18.05 -1.54 -3.92
CA PRO A 96 -18.31 -2.45 -2.81
C PRO A 96 -17.82 -3.88 -3.02
N ASP A 97 -17.68 -4.29 -4.28
CA ASP A 97 -17.19 -5.63 -4.67
C ASP A 97 -15.65 -5.69 -4.76
N ALA A 98 -14.95 -4.56 -4.64
CA ALA A 98 -13.50 -4.51 -4.77
C ALA A 98 -12.80 -5.06 -3.52
N ARG A 99 -11.70 -5.78 -3.73
CA ARG A 99 -10.80 -6.17 -2.65
C ARG A 99 -9.86 -5.01 -2.31
N ALA A 100 -9.78 -4.66 -1.02
CA ALA A 100 -8.85 -3.65 -0.52
C ALA A 100 -7.54 -4.32 -0.08
N LEU A 101 -6.43 -3.99 -0.74
CA LEU A 101 -5.11 -4.55 -0.50
C LEU A 101 -4.16 -3.46 0.02
N LEU A 102 -3.52 -3.72 1.16
CA LEU A 102 -2.43 -2.87 1.65
C LEU A 102 -1.10 -3.62 1.51
N VAL A 103 -0.20 -3.08 0.69
CA VAL A 103 1.16 -3.63 0.50
C VAL A 103 2.12 -2.92 1.42
N LEU A 104 2.78 -3.69 2.28
CA LEU A 104 3.70 -3.22 3.30
C LEU A 104 5.12 -3.64 2.98
N GLY A 105 6.09 -2.75 3.17
CA GLY A 105 7.49 -3.17 3.27
C GLY A 105 7.69 -4.09 4.48
N GLU A 106 8.57 -5.08 4.37
CA GLU A 106 8.79 -6.10 5.40
C GLU A 106 8.94 -5.58 6.85
N PRO A 107 9.64 -4.46 7.13
CA PRO A 107 9.73 -3.94 8.50
C PRO A 107 8.39 -3.55 9.12
N LEU A 108 7.38 -3.20 8.31
CA LEU A 108 6.03 -2.83 8.77
C LEU A 108 5.19 -4.04 9.19
N ALA A 109 5.55 -5.27 8.78
CA ALA A 109 4.85 -6.49 9.21
C ALA A 109 4.82 -6.64 10.74
N LYS A 110 5.80 -6.05 11.45
CA LYS A 110 5.86 -6.01 12.92
C LYS A 110 4.65 -5.31 13.57
N LEU A 111 3.95 -4.45 12.84
CA LEU A 111 2.72 -3.81 13.32
C LEU A 111 1.55 -4.79 13.49
N PHE A 112 1.66 -5.98 12.89
CA PHE A 112 0.65 -7.03 12.87
C PHE A 112 1.03 -8.23 13.75
N GLY A 113 1.87 -8.00 14.77
CA GLY A 113 2.19 -9.02 15.77
C GLY A 113 0.97 -9.44 16.61
N ARG A 114 1.07 -10.62 17.25
CA ARG A 114 0.02 -11.15 18.14
C ARG A 114 -0.35 -10.14 19.24
N GLY A 115 -1.65 -10.00 19.51
CA GLY A 115 -2.20 -9.10 20.52
C GLY A 115 -2.26 -7.62 20.10
N ALA A 116 -1.78 -7.27 18.91
CA ALA A 116 -1.99 -5.93 18.35
C ALA A 116 -3.43 -5.77 17.87
N TRP A 117 -3.97 -4.55 18.00
CA TRP A 117 -5.33 -4.25 17.53
C TRP A 117 -5.43 -4.09 16.00
N LEU A 118 -4.32 -3.73 15.33
CA LEU A 118 -4.30 -3.51 13.87
C LEU A 118 -4.75 -4.73 13.06
N PRO A 119 -4.20 -5.95 13.25
CA PRO A 119 -4.64 -7.13 12.47
C PRO A 119 -6.14 -7.39 12.65
N ALA A 120 -6.64 -7.34 13.89
CA ALA A 120 -8.06 -7.54 14.17
C ALA A 120 -8.94 -6.47 13.49
N ALA A 121 -8.56 -5.19 13.57
CA ALA A 121 -9.30 -4.12 12.90
C ALA A 121 -9.27 -4.26 11.38
N PHE A 122 -8.12 -4.60 10.80
CA PHE A 122 -7.98 -4.74 9.35
C PHE A 122 -8.77 -5.95 8.83
N ALA A 123 -8.74 -7.06 9.55
CA ALA A 123 -9.55 -8.24 9.24
C ALA A 123 -11.05 -7.92 9.32
N ALA A 124 -11.50 -7.22 10.37
CA ALA A 124 -12.90 -6.82 10.53
C ALA A 124 -13.40 -5.89 9.41
N HIS A 125 -12.51 -5.10 8.81
CA HIS A 125 -12.81 -4.26 7.65
C HIS A 125 -12.53 -4.93 6.30
N GLY A 126 -12.20 -6.23 6.27
CA GLY A 126 -11.95 -6.97 5.03
C GLY A 126 -10.74 -6.44 4.24
N ILE A 127 -9.72 -5.93 4.92
CA ILE A 127 -8.48 -5.47 4.30
C ILE A 127 -7.53 -6.66 4.18
N THR A 128 -7.06 -6.94 2.98
CA THR A 128 -5.99 -7.92 2.75
C THR A 128 -4.64 -7.25 2.95
N VAL A 129 -3.79 -7.82 3.80
CA VAL A 129 -2.44 -7.31 4.03
C VAL A 129 -1.44 -8.18 3.29
N VAL A 130 -0.58 -7.51 2.54
CA VAL A 130 0.46 -8.13 1.73
C VAL A 130 1.80 -7.53 2.12
N VAL A 131 2.84 -8.36 2.20
CA VAL A 131 4.19 -7.93 2.52
C VAL A 131 5.08 -8.09 1.29
N ALA A 132 5.85 -7.04 1.00
CA ALA A 132 6.91 -7.02 0.01
C ALA A 132 8.27 -6.92 0.70
N ASP A 133 9.21 -7.79 0.30
CA ASP A 133 10.62 -7.66 0.69
C ASP A 133 11.39 -6.66 -0.20
N ASP A 134 12.68 -6.48 0.07
CA ASP A 134 13.54 -5.56 -0.69
C ASP A 134 13.77 -5.99 -2.15
N GLN A 135 13.41 -7.23 -2.51
CA GLN A 135 13.40 -7.73 -3.90
C GLN A 135 11.99 -7.76 -4.49
N HIS A 136 11.02 -7.11 -3.86
CA HIS A 136 9.61 -7.07 -4.24
C HIS A 136 8.94 -8.45 -4.29
N ARG A 137 9.45 -9.46 -3.59
CA ARG A 137 8.74 -10.73 -3.44
C ARG A 137 7.53 -10.52 -2.55
N ILE A 138 6.38 -10.94 -3.07
CA ILE A 138 5.07 -10.71 -2.48
C ILE A 138 4.62 -11.94 -1.70
N ARG A 139 4.14 -11.74 -0.47
CA ARG A 139 3.43 -12.76 0.31
C ARG A 139 2.24 -12.16 1.04
N ALA A 140 1.14 -12.92 1.12
CA ALA A 140 0.04 -12.57 2.00
C ALA A 140 0.48 -12.66 3.47
N LEU A 141 -0.01 -11.75 4.30
CA LEU A 141 0.10 -11.84 5.74
C LEU A 141 -1.23 -12.33 6.29
N ASP A 142 -1.21 -13.47 6.98
CA ASP A 142 -2.40 -13.93 7.69
C ASP A 142 -2.64 -13.04 8.92
N ILE A 143 -3.74 -12.30 8.87
CA ILE A 143 -4.20 -11.40 9.93
C ILE A 143 -5.53 -11.88 10.54
N SER A 144 -5.98 -13.08 10.14
CA SER A 144 -7.16 -13.72 10.68
C SER A 144 -6.85 -14.15 12.11
N THR A 145 -7.59 -13.60 13.06
CA THR A 145 -7.48 -13.96 14.50
C THR A 145 -8.34 -15.16 14.83
#